data_AF-A0A8J5QFU3-F1
#
_entry.id   AF-A0A8J5QFU3-F1
#
_cell.length_a   1.000
_cell.length_b   1.000
_cell.length_c   1.000
_cell.angle_alpha   90.00
_cell.angle_beta   90.00
_cell.angle_gamma   90.00
#
_symmetry.space_group_name_H-M   'P 1'
#
loop_
_entity.id
_entity.type
_entity.pdbx_description
1 polymer ?
#
loop_
_entity_poly.entity_id
_entity_poly.type
_entity_poly.pdbx_seq_one_letter_code
_entity_poly.pdbx_strand_id
1 'polypeptide(L)'
;MRYVSQKDGHYVACIISRSGKNEIRFYELKEVNEEVNSTIKGSVFVEDEIVDAVWTSTDLQVSKKKRSLNGSQKETSNYDVLVVVLGNGELLSLSPSSSTVISKVSLDDKINKLIKAHQDSIWALTADGKHVIKYSMRDQSVVKKYQLPASVNTVEILTGTKLRGKSQYLALAASNILIGKLSKNKFVKDNEFKLESSGKISSIIQLEQSSDLIAFVSNSKELYVVDVSKGNKARKVPCDHPIDNISTLTFENKEYIVIKTNECIQLIDVEEEEEEVVKSITANDTISGVISVDGLRLVGIFKRGNDLAAVGIDWESSDKSIVLNIEGTSSNQNESLSKTKIFVPEAEETRDIEADEALEKLLSILGEKEINKQAVANVCATTKNADTIKEVVKNLATGENKVSGCIEKLYAVANEEVAKDASSSESFGIWLKWILLTYGGAIAKQSNELDNLRNLQNQLSQGLKILPNLIAIQGRLQLLKLQAEVRENQISNQDGESNENKDQEEDIIYANGEGDDIIFTEPTEEVIQDIEDI
;
A
#
# COMPACT_ATOMS: atom_id res chain seq x y z
N MET A 1 -11.82 -5.39 -4.51
CA MET A 1 -11.31 -4.57 -3.39
C MET A 1 -12.43 -4.50 -2.36
N ARG A 2 -12.21 -5.04 -1.17
CA ARG A 2 -13.15 -4.96 -0.04
C ARG A 2 -12.53 -4.04 1.00
N TYR A 3 -13.33 -3.27 1.73
CA TYR A 3 -12.84 -2.44 2.83
C TYR A 3 -13.53 -2.84 4.13
N VAL A 4 -12.83 -2.63 5.24
CA VAL A 4 -13.36 -2.82 6.58
C VAL A 4 -12.93 -1.60 7.40
N SER A 5 -13.89 -0.86 7.93
CA SER A 5 -13.64 0.33 8.74
C SER A 5 -13.59 -0.01 10.22
N GLN A 6 -12.72 0.68 10.95
CA GLN A 6 -12.74 0.70 12.40
C GLN A 6 -14.03 1.35 12.91
N LYS A 7 -14.46 0.97 14.11
CA LYS A 7 -15.65 1.53 14.77
C LYS A 7 -15.64 3.06 14.86
N ASP A 8 -14.50 3.67 15.22
CA ASP A 8 -14.37 5.13 15.35
C ASP A 8 -14.12 5.83 14.01
N GLY A 9 -13.95 5.07 12.92
CA GLY A 9 -13.81 5.59 11.56
C GLY A 9 -12.41 6.12 11.20
N HIS A 10 -11.47 6.22 12.13
CA HIS A 10 -10.13 6.77 11.85
C HIS A 10 -9.27 5.89 10.95
N TYR A 11 -9.38 4.56 11.06
CA TYR A 11 -8.65 3.62 10.23
C TYR A 11 -9.58 2.82 9.32
N VAL A 12 -9.17 2.68 8.07
CA VAL A 12 -9.82 1.81 7.07
C VAL A 12 -8.81 0.83 6.54
N ALA A 13 -9.11 -0.45 6.67
CA ALA A 13 -8.33 -1.51 6.04
C ALA A 13 -8.91 -1.83 4.66
N CYS A 14 -8.06 -1.91 3.65
CA CYS A 14 -8.46 -2.26 2.31
C CYS A 14 -7.78 -3.54 1.82
N ILE A 15 -8.60 -4.51 1.43
CA ILE A 15 -8.20 -5.83 0.95
C ILE A 15 -8.20 -5.79 -0.57
N ILE A 16 -7.00 -5.88 -1.14
CA ILE A 16 -6.73 -5.85 -2.57
C ILE A 16 -6.26 -7.25 -2.97
N SER A 17 -7.02 -7.90 -3.85
CA SER A 17 -6.60 -9.17 -4.44
C SER A 17 -5.82 -8.90 -5.72
N ARG A 18 -4.60 -9.46 -5.81
CA ARG A 18 -3.77 -9.44 -7.04
C ARG A 18 -3.44 -10.88 -7.44
N SER A 19 -3.11 -11.09 -8.71
CA SER A 19 -2.70 -12.39 -9.24
C SER A 19 -1.47 -12.94 -8.49
N GLY A 20 -1.71 -13.82 -7.52
CA GLY A 20 -0.68 -14.55 -6.76
C GLY A 20 -0.30 -13.97 -5.40
N LYS A 21 -0.63 -12.71 -5.06
CA LYS A 21 -0.42 -12.14 -3.72
C LYS A 21 -1.53 -11.15 -3.35
N ASN A 22 -2.18 -11.37 -2.21
CA ASN A 22 -3.15 -10.43 -1.67
C ASN A 22 -2.45 -9.36 -0.83
N GLU A 23 -3.01 -8.17 -0.77
CA GLU A 23 -2.44 -7.02 -0.07
C GLU A 23 -3.50 -6.40 0.83
N ILE A 24 -3.16 -6.14 2.08
CA ILE A 24 -3.99 -5.43 3.04
C ILE A 24 -3.34 -4.08 3.32
N ARG A 25 -3.97 -3.00 2.88
CA ARG A 25 -3.49 -1.63 3.11
C ARG A 25 -4.29 -0.97 4.22
N PHE A 26 -3.59 -0.29 5.13
CA PHE A 26 -4.21 0.53 6.17
C PHE A 26 -4.17 1.99 5.76
N TYR A 27 -5.34 2.61 5.70
CA TYR A 27 -5.52 4.04 5.48
C TYR A 27 -5.91 4.70 6.80
N GLU A 28 -5.22 5.78 7.17
CA GLU A 28 -5.64 6.71 8.22
C GLU A 28 -6.38 7.87 7.55
N LEU A 29 -7.59 8.13 8.04
CA LEU A 29 -8.38 9.28 7.62
C LEU A 29 -8.02 10.46 8.52
N LYS A 30 -7.44 11.47 7.90
CA LYS A 30 -7.07 12.72 8.57
C LYS A 30 -7.76 13.88 7.89
N GLU A 31 -8.25 14.78 8.72
CA GLU A 31 -8.71 16.07 8.25
C GLU A 31 -7.52 17.00 8.05
N VAL A 32 -7.43 17.59 6.86
CA VAL A 32 -6.50 18.68 6.57
C VAL A 32 -7.31 19.73 5.82
N ASN A 33 -7.48 20.91 6.41
CA ASN A 33 -8.22 22.03 5.82
C ASN A 33 -9.68 21.70 5.44
N GLU A 34 -10.46 21.08 6.34
CA GLU A 34 -11.87 20.72 6.11
C GLU A 34 -12.09 19.63 5.03
N GLU A 35 -11.04 19.18 4.36
CA GLU A 35 -11.05 18.02 3.47
C GLU A 35 -10.56 16.77 4.20
N VAL A 36 -11.25 15.66 3.97
CA VAL A 36 -10.87 14.36 4.51
C VAL A 36 -9.88 13.70 3.57
N ASN A 37 -8.62 13.61 4.00
CA ASN A 37 -7.56 12.96 3.25
C ASN A 37 -7.30 11.56 3.79
N SER A 38 -7.20 10.59 2.88
CA SER A 38 -6.78 9.22 3.19
C SER A 38 -5.28 9.06 2.99
N THR A 39 -4.55 8.72 4.06
CA THR A 39 -3.09 8.50 4.01
C THR A 39 -2.74 7.05 4.30
N ILE A 40 -1.83 6.47 3.51
CA ILE A 40 -1.38 5.08 3.72
C ILE A 40 -0.46 5.02 4.94
N LYS A 41 -0.83 4.21 5.93
CA LYS A 41 -0.02 3.93 7.13
C LYS A 41 0.88 2.73 7.01
N GLY A 42 0.39 1.71 6.31
CA GLY A 42 1.07 0.44 6.20
C GLY A 42 0.42 -0.45 5.17
N SER A 43 1.18 -1.42 4.69
CA SER A 43 0.71 -2.47 3.82
C SER A 43 1.29 -3.80 4.28
N VAL A 44 0.45 -4.84 4.26
CA VAL A 44 0.82 -6.21 4.62
C VAL A 44 0.46 -7.11 3.45
N PHE A 45 1.44 -7.85 2.94
CA PHE A 45 1.22 -8.84 1.89
C PHE A 45 0.88 -10.20 2.50
N VAL A 46 -0.08 -10.88 1.90
CA VAL A 46 -0.55 -12.19 2.29
C VAL A 46 -0.57 -13.10 1.07
N GLU A 47 -0.06 -14.31 1.22
CA GLU A 47 0.13 -15.25 0.10
C GLU A 47 -1.15 -15.99 -0.27
N ASP A 48 -2.09 -16.15 0.67
CA ASP A 48 -3.32 -16.90 0.48
C ASP A 48 -4.56 -16.00 0.36
N GLU A 49 -5.67 -16.53 -0.14
CA GLU A 49 -6.95 -15.84 -0.31
C GLU A 49 -7.50 -15.38 1.03
N ILE A 50 -7.93 -14.12 1.09
CA ILE A 50 -8.55 -13.53 2.29
C ILE A 50 -10.06 -13.78 2.22
N VAL A 51 -10.56 -14.58 3.16
CA VAL A 51 -11.97 -14.95 3.24
C VAL A 51 -12.79 -13.79 3.83
N ASP A 52 -12.38 -13.34 5.02
CA ASP A 52 -13.08 -12.30 5.77
C ASP A 52 -12.18 -11.56 6.75
N ALA A 53 -12.60 -10.37 7.20
CA ALA A 53 -11.83 -9.54 8.13
C ALA A 53 -12.73 -8.71 9.06
N VAL A 54 -12.31 -8.54 10.32
CA VAL A 54 -13.04 -7.77 11.34
C VAL A 54 -12.07 -6.99 12.24
N TRP A 55 -12.47 -5.78 12.63
CA TRP A 55 -11.72 -4.99 13.60
C TRP A 55 -12.04 -5.39 15.04
N THR A 56 -11.04 -5.35 15.91
CA THR A 56 -11.21 -5.54 17.34
C THR A 56 -10.20 -4.70 18.11
N SER A 57 -10.61 -4.16 19.26
CA SER A 57 -9.69 -3.50 20.18
C SER A 57 -9.28 -4.51 21.25
N THR A 58 -7.98 -4.73 21.43
CA THR A 58 -7.48 -5.73 22.38
C THR A 58 -6.38 -5.16 23.26
N ASP A 59 -6.34 -5.63 24.50
CA ASP A 59 -5.28 -5.34 25.46
C ASP A 59 -4.07 -6.27 25.26
N LEU A 60 -3.76 -6.69 24.02
CA LEU A 60 -2.59 -7.53 23.75
C LEU A 60 -1.32 -6.77 24.15
N GLN A 61 -0.79 -7.13 25.31
CA GLN A 61 0.51 -6.67 25.81
C GLN A 61 1.59 -7.04 24.79
N VAL A 62 2.03 -6.08 23.97
CA VAL A 62 3.24 -6.26 23.16
C VAL A 62 4.42 -6.33 24.13
N SER A 63 4.81 -7.55 24.51
CA SER A 63 5.97 -7.76 25.38
C SER A 63 7.27 -7.41 24.63
N LYS A 64 7.58 -6.12 24.52
CA LYS A 64 8.96 -5.69 24.31
C LYS A 64 9.73 -6.10 25.58
N LYS A 65 10.43 -7.23 25.55
CA LYS A 65 11.46 -7.59 26.54
C LYS A 65 12.61 -6.58 26.44
N LYS A 66 12.40 -5.34 26.88
CA LYS A 66 13.47 -4.46 27.34
C LYS A 66 13.57 -4.68 28.85
N ARG A 67 14.74 -5.12 29.31
CA ARG A 67 15.06 -5.08 30.75
C ARG A 67 14.96 -3.61 31.18
N SER A 68 13.90 -3.23 31.90
CA SER A 68 13.84 -1.95 32.58
C SER A 68 13.92 -2.17 34.08
N LEU A 69 14.76 -1.37 34.72
CA LEU A 69 14.88 -1.24 36.17
C LEU A 69 13.52 -0.87 36.79
N ASN A 70 13.32 -1.32 38.03
CA ASN A 70 12.14 -1.13 38.86
C ASN A 70 11.55 0.29 38.76
N GLY A 71 10.25 0.38 38.44
CA GLY A 71 9.44 1.56 38.78
C GLY A 71 8.67 2.27 37.67
N SER A 72 8.64 1.79 36.42
CA SER A 72 7.76 2.39 35.41
C SER A 72 6.32 1.88 35.53
N GLN A 73 5.37 2.81 35.71
CA GLN A 73 3.94 2.55 35.60
C GLN A 73 3.64 1.92 34.24
N LYS A 74 2.86 0.83 34.25
CA LYS A 74 2.41 0.15 33.05
C LYS A 74 1.25 0.95 32.46
N GLU A 75 1.51 1.69 31.39
CA GLU A 75 0.44 2.25 30.56
C GLU A 75 -0.16 1.13 29.70
N THR A 76 -1.39 0.73 30.01
CA THR A 76 -2.20 -0.17 29.19
C THR A 76 -2.79 0.67 28.05
N SER A 77 -2.15 0.67 26.89
CA SER A 77 -2.76 1.23 25.68
C SER A 77 -3.58 0.13 25.01
N ASN A 78 -4.87 0.42 24.79
CA ASN A 78 -5.76 -0.43 24.01
C ASN A 78 -5.35 -0.26 22.54
N TYR A 79 -5.04 -1.36 21.84
CA TYR A 79 -4.62 -1.28 20.44
C TYR A 79 -5.71 -1.85 19.55
N ASP A 80 -6.04 -1.12 18.49
CA ASP A 80 -6.91 -1.63 17.43
C ASP A 80 -6.14 -2.59 16.53
N VAL A 81 -6.72 -3.76 16.37
CA VAL A 81 -6.18 -4.89 15.64
C VAL A 81 -7.20 -5.32 14.62
N LEU A 82 -6.76 -5.46 13.38
CA LEU A 82 -7.54 -6.10 12.32
C LEU A 82 -7.25 -7.59 12.35
N VAL A 83 -8.31 -8.39 12.39
CA VAL A 83 -8.21 -9.84 12.36
C VAL A 83 -8.72 -10.35 11.03
N VAL A 84 -7.92 -11.19 10.38
CA VAL A 84 -8.14 -11.64 9.00
C VAL A 84 -8.10 -13.16 8.97
N VAL A 85 -9.06 -13.77 8.27
CA VAL A 85 -9.11 -15.21 7.99
C VAL A 85 -8.61 -15.47 6.58
N LEU A 86 -7.71 -16.45 6.45
CA LEU A 86 -7.23 -16.95 5.17
C LEU A 86 -7.94 -18.23 4.75
N GLY A 87 -7.91 -18.52 3.44
CA GLY A 87 -8.54 -19.70 2.83
C GLY A 87 -7.99 -21.04 3.36
N ASN A 88 -6.72 -21.06 3.76
CA ASN A 88 -6.09 -22.20 4.45
C ASN A 88 -6.57 -22.43 5.90
N GLY A 89 -7.40 -21.55 6.46
CA GLY A 89 -7.89 -21.64 7.84
C GLY A 89 -7.00 -20.94 8.88
N GLU A 90 -6.05 -20.12 8.45
CA GLU A 90 -5.22 -19.31 9.35
C GLU A 90 -5.90 -17.99 9.73
N LEU A 91 -5.82 -17.63 11.02
CA LEU A 91 -6.14 -16.32 11.56
C LEU A 91 -4.87 -15.48 11.69
N LEU A 92 -4.88 -14.30 11.08
CA LEU A 92 -3.84 -13.29 11.19
C LEU A 92 -4.36 -12.10 12.00
N SER A 93 -3.57 -11.63 12.96
CA SER A 93 -3.82 -10.36 13.67
C SER A 93 -2.83 -9.31 13.17
N LEU A 94 -3.35 -8.18 12.69
CA LEU A 94 -2.59 -7.10 12.05
C LEU A 94 -2.86 -5.78 12.79
N SER A 95 -1.86 -4.91 12.92
CA SER A 95 -2.06 -3.57 13.46
C SER A 95 -1.87 -2.53 12.35
N PRO A 96 -2.69 -1.46 12.31
CA PRO A 96 -2.50 -0.37 11.36
C PRO A 96 -1.17 0.37 11.54
N SER A 97 -0.55 0.28 12.73
CA SER A 97 0.73 0.90 13.06
C SER A 97 1.96 0.06 12.68
N SER A 98 1.76 -1.21 12.31
CA SER A 98 2.83 -2.14 12.02
C SER A 98 2.63 -2.78 10.66
N SER A 99 3.67 -2.76 9.83
CA SER A 99 3.71 -3.50 8.56
C SER A 99 3.94 -5.01 8.74
N THR A 100 3.91 -5.51 9.99
CA THR A 100 4.16 -6.92 10.30
C THR A 100 2.95 -7.57 10.95
N VAL A 101 2.80 -8.88 10.71
CA VAL A 101 1.78 -9.71 11.36
C VAL A 101 2.11 -9.85 12.85
N ILE A 102 1.16 -9.50 13.73
CA ILE A 102 1.35 -9.57 15.19
C ILE A 102 1.27 -11.02 15.66
N SER A 103 0.25 -11.74 15.21
CA SER A 103 0.04 -13.15 15.54
C SER A 103 -0.55 -13.89 14.37
N LYS A 104 -0.17 -15.17 14.27
CA LYS A 104 -0.63 -16.11 13.26
C LYS A 104 -1.03 -17.39 13.97
N VAL A 105 -2.27 -17.83 13.78
CA VAL A 105 -2.79 -19.06 14.38
C VAL A 105 -3.54 -19.87 13.35
N SER A 106 -3.19 -21.14 13.21
CA SER A 106 -3.89 -22.08 12.32
C SER A 106 -5.03 -22.74 13.08
N LEU A 107 -6.24 -22.72 12.51
CA LEU A 107 -7.38 -23.48 13.03
C LEU A 107 -7.55 -24.79 12.28
N ASP A 108 -8.02 -25.82 12.98
CA ASP A 108 -8.36 -27.10 12.38
C ASP A 108 -9.61 -27.01 11.47
N ASP A 109 -10.56 -26.14 11.83
CA ASP A 109 -11.77 -25.90 11.05
C ASP A 109 -11.57 -24.72 10.09
N LYS A 110 -11.91 -24.90 8.81
CA LYS A 110 -12.00 -23.78 7.86
C LYS A 110 -13.12 -22.82 8.26
N ILE A 111 -12.84 -21.52 8.24
CA ILE A 111 -13.80 -20.46 8.59
C ILE A 111 -14.33 -19.81 7.30
N ASN A 112 -15.64 -19.56 7.26
CA ASN A 112 -16.32 -18.85 6.17
C ASN A 112 -16.54 -17.36 6.45
N LYS A 113 -16.88 -17.01 7.70
CA LYS A 113 -17.27 -15.64 8.04
C LYS A 113 -16.91 -15.32 9.50
N LEU A 114 -16.36 -14.13 9.73
CA LEU A 114 -16.19 -13.53 11.04
C LEU A 114 -17.47 -12.76 11.38
N ILE A 115 -18.06 -13.08 12.53
CA ILE A 115 -19.37 -12.56 12.92
C ILE A 115 -19.18 -11.29 13.74
N LYS A 116 -18.47 -11.40 14.86
CA LYS A 116 -18.27 -10.30 15.80
C LYS A 116 -16.97 -10.51 16.55
N ALA A 117 -16.22 -9.43 16.72
CA ALA A 117 -15.06 -9.42 17.58
C ALA A 117 -15.30 -8.45 18.74
N HIS A 118 -15.07 -8.92 19.97
CA HIS A 118 -15.23 -8.12 21.16
C HIS A 118 -14.07 -8.41 22.11
N GLN A 119 -13.25 -7.39 22.34
CA GLN A 119 -12.06 -7.47 23.19
C GLN A 119 -11.14 -8.61 22.76
N ASP A 120 -11.03 -9.63 23.60
CA ASP A 120 -10.13 -10.77 23.37
C ASP A 120 -10.84 -11.96 22.73
N SER A 121 -12.09 -11.83 22.29
CA SER A 121 -12.81 -12.96 21.70
C SER A 121 -13.43 -12.66 20.35
N ILE A 122 -13.29 -13.63 19.46
CA ILE A 122 -13.79 -13.58 18.09
C ILE A 122 -14.75 -14.71 17.87
N TRP A 123 -15.83 -14.39 17.19
CA TRP A 123 -16.82 -15.36 16.79
C TRP A 123 -16.75 -15.59 15.29
N ALA A 124 -16.74 -16.85 14.89
CA ALA A 124 -16.63 -17.23 13.51
C ALA A 124 -17.58 -18.36 13.15
N LEU A 125 -18.04 -18.36 11.91
CA LEU A 125 -18.84 -19.42 11.29
C LEU A 125 -17.92 -20.34 10.49
N THR A 126 -18.01 -21.64 10.73
CA THR A 126 -17.27 -22.66 9.97
C THR A 126 -17.75 -22.78 8.51
N ALA A 127 -16.88 -23.22 7.62
CA ALA A 127 -17.14 -23.44 6.19
C ALA A 127 -18.36 -24.37 5.93
N ASP A 128 -18.56 -25.36 6.79
CA ASP A 128 -19.69 -26.28 6.70
C ASP A 128 -21.06 -25.62 6.99
N GLY A 129 -21.05 -24.40 7.54
CA GLY A 129 -22.23 -23.66 7.98
C GLY A 129 -22.94 -24.28 9.18
N LYS A 130 -22.34 -25.31 9.82
CA LYS A 130 -22.95 -26.12 10.89
C LYS A 130 -22.45 -25.78 12.29
N HIS A 131 -21.32 -25.09 12.40
CA HIS A 131 -20.74 -24.75 13.70
C HIS A 131 -20.37 -23.28 13.79
N VAL A 132 -20.64 -22.70 14.97
CA VAL A 132 -20.14 -21.40 15.39
C VAL A 132 -19.07 -21.61 16.44
N ILE A 133 -17.90 -21.01 16.25
CA ILE A 133 -16.77 -21.09 17.17
C ILE A 133 -16.55 -19.75 17.86
N LYS A 134 -16.23 -19.81 19.15
CA LYS A 134 -15.70 -18.68 19.92
C LYS A 134 -14.22 -18.91 20.15
N TYR A 135 -13.40 -18.07 19.55
CA TYR A 135 -11.94 -18.09 19.67
C TYR A 135 -11.47 -17.02 20.66
N SER A 136 -10.48 -17.35 21.50
CA SER A 136 -9.82 -16.40 22.42
C SER A 136 -8.48 -15.98 21.83
N MET A 137 -8.31 -14.68 21.59
CA MET A 137 -7.06 -14.08 21.11
C MET A 137 -5.96 -14.15 22.16
N ARG A 138 -6.35 -14.08 23.44
CA ARG A 138 -5.44 -14.16 24.59
C ARG A 138 -4.88 -15.57 24.78
N ASP A 139 -5.77 -16.55 24.77
CA ASP A 139 -5.41 -17.96 25.02
C ASP A 139 -5.00 -18.70 23.75
N GLN A 140 -5.11 -18.03 22.59
CA GLN A 140 -4.88 -18.54 21.24
C GLN A 140 -5.54 -19.91 21.00
N SER A 141 -6.77 -20.06 21.48
CA SER A 141 -7.48 -21.34 21.47
C SER A 141 -8.99 -21.17 21.30
N VAL A 142 -9.63 -22.22 20.78
CA VAL A 142 -11.08 -22.27 20.65
C VAL A 142 -11.69 -22.53 22.03
N VAL A 143 -12.37 -21.52 22.57
CA VAL A 143 -12.99 -21.59 23.90
C VAL A 143 -14.24 -22.46 23.84
N LYS A 144 -15.07 -22.30 22.80
CA LYS A 144 -16.33 -23.02 22.63
C LYS A 144 -16.65 -23.25 21.16
N LYS A 145 -17.23 -24.41 20.86
CA LYS A 145 -17.82 -24.78 19.56
C LYS A 145 -19.29 -25.12 19.77
N TYR A 146 -20.17 -24.48 19.00
CA TYR A 146 -21.62 -24.63 19.09
C TYR A 146 -22.17 -25.25 17.81
N GLN A 147 -23.01 -26.27 17.94
CA GLN A 147 -23.66 -26.91 16.80
C GLN A 147 -24.98 -26.20 16.45
N LEU A 148 -25.14 -25.88 15.17
CA LEU A 148 -26.32 -25.26 14.59
C LEU A 148 -27.32 -26.31 14.09
N PRO A 149 -28.62 -25.97 14.05
CA PRO A 149 -29.67 -26.92 13.66
C PRO A 149 -29.67 -27.25 12.17
N ALA A 150 -29.16 -26.35 11.33
CA ALA A 150 -29.05 -26.51 9.88
C ALA A 150 -27.80 -25.77 9.38
N SER A 151 -27.37 -26.07 8.15
CA SER A 151 -26.34 -25.26 7.48
C SER A 151 -26.91 -23.87 7.18
N VAL A 152 -26.26 -22.84 7.72
CA VAL A 152 -26.68 -21.43 7.57
C VAL A 152 -25.62 -20.65 6.79
N ASN A 153 -26.05 -19.64 6.04
CA ASN A 153 -25.13 -18.82 5.23
C ASN A 153 -24.51 -17.68 6.03
N THR A 154 -25.29 -17.07 6.92
CA THR A 154 -24.83 -15.96 7.77
C THR A 154 -25.45 -16.07 9.16
N VAL A 155 -24.75 -15.55 10.15
CA VAL A 155 -25.14 -15.54 11.57
C VAL A 155 -24.77 -14.19 12.14
N GLU A 156 -25.61 -13.67 13.03
CA GLU A 156 -25.31 -12.46 13.79
C GLU A 156 -25.44 -12.72 15.30
N ILE A 157 -24.54 -12.13 16.10
CA ILE A 157 -24.58 -12.27 17.56
C ILE A 157 -25.30 -11.08 18.16
N LEU A 158 -26.44 -11.39 18.78
CA LEU A 158 -27.32 -10.39 19.36
C LEU A 158 -26.81 -9.97 20.74
N THR A 159 -26.56 -8.66 20.86
CA THR A 159 -26.17 -7.98 22.10
C THR A 159 -27.28 -7.02 22.49
N GLY A 160 -27.87 -7.11 23.69
CA GLY A 160 -28.95 -6.22 24.12
C GLY A 160 -29.39 -6.43 25.57
N THR A 161 -29.94 -5.39 26.19
CA THR A 161 -30.32 -5.37 27.63
C THR A 161 -31.63 -6.09 27.93
N LYS A 162 -32.53 -6.21 26.94
CA LYS A 162 -33.83 -6.89 27.09
C LYS A 162 -33.80 -8.38 26.74
N LEU A 163 -32.73 -8.86 26.08
CA LEU A 163 -32.44 -10.27 25.86
C LEU A 163 -32.02 -10.90 27.20
N ARG A 164 -33.02 -11.32 27.99
CA ARG A 164 -32.83 -11.75 29.38
C ARG A 164 -31.80 -12.88 29.52
N GLY A 165 -30.75 -12.62 30.30
CA GLY A 165 -29.86 -13.63 30.92
C GLY A 165 -28.39 -13.57 30.47
N LYS A 166 -27.50 -14.28 31.19
CA LYS A 166 -26.07 -14.45 30.84
C LYS A 166 -25.82 -15.25 29.55
N SER A 167 -26.87 -15.63 28.84
CA SER A 167 -26.79 -16.49 27.66
C SER A 167 -26.68 -15.64 26.41
N GLN A 168 -25.78 -16.01 25.51
CA GLN A 168 -25.60 -15.32 24.23
C GLN A 168 -26.71 -15.75 23.27
N TYR A 169 -27.33 -14.76 22.62
CA TYR A 169 -28.36 -14.98 21.61
C TYR A 169 -27.76 -14.85 20.21
N LEU A 170 -28.30 -15.63 19.28
CA LEU A 170 -27.92 -15.66 17.88
C LEU A 170 -29.14 -15.45 17.00
N ALA A 171 -28.95 -14.71 15.91
CA ALA A 171 -29.84 -14.72 14.76
C ALA A 171 -29.19 -15.55 13.64
N LEU A 172 -29.93 -16.53 13.11
CA LEU A 172 -29.46 -17.45 12.08
C LEU A 172 -30.21 -17.22 10.77
N ALA A 173 -29.48 -17.04 9.66
CA ALA A 173 -30.03 -17.06 8.32
C ALA A 173 -30.09 -18.49 7.76
N ALA A 174 -31.24 -19.15 7.91
CA ALA A 174 -31.57 -20.36 7.17
C ALA A 174 -32.50 -20.00 5.99
N SER A 175 -33.53 -20.81 5.72
CA SER A 175 -34.67 -20.39 4.88
C SER A 175 -35.53 -19.30 5.55
N ASN A 176 -35.49 -19.25 6.87
CA ASN A 176 -36.15 -18.29 7.74
C ASN A 176 -35.11 -17.71 8.71
N ILE A 177 -35.44 -16.62 9.40
CA ILE A 177 -34.62 -16.14 10.50
C ILE A 177 -35.01 -16.84 11.79
N LEU A 178 -34.05 -17.56 12.36
CA LEU A 178 -34.20 -18.22 13.67
C LEU A 178 -33.46 -17.41 14.72
N ILE A 179 -34.16 -16.98 15.75
CA ILE A 179 -33.55 -16.33 16.92
C ILE A 179 -33.58 -17.31 18.09
N GLY A 180 -32.45 -17.44 18.78
CA GLY A 180 -32.36 -18.36 19.90
C GLY A 180 -31.10 -18.18 20.71
N LYS A 181 -31.05 -18.88 21.85
CA LYS A 181 -29.94 -18.84 22.80
C LYS A 181 -28.97 -19.99 22.60
N LEU A 182 -27.70 -19.74 22.92
CA LEU A 182 -26.68 -20.76 23.01
C LEU A 182 -26.68 -21.41 24.40
N SER A 183 -27.06 -22.68 24.48
CA SER A 183 -27.06 -23.45 25.73
C SER A 183 -26.50 -24.85 25.51
N LYS A 184 -25.65 -25.32 26.43
CA LYS A 184 -25.03 -26.66 26.39
C LYS A 184 -24.41 -27.01 25.02
N ASN A 185 -23.67 -26.07 24.43
CA ASN A 185 -23.02 -26.20 23.10
C ASN A 185 -23.97 -26.43 21.92
N LYS A 186 -25.27 -26.16 22.08
CA LYS A 186 -26.28 -26.25 21.03
C LYS A 186 -27.08 -24.96 20.95
N PHE A 187 -27.60 -24.68 19.76
CA PHE A 187 -28.57 -23.62 19.56
C PHE A 187 -29.96 -24.07 20.01
N VAL A 188 -30.59 -23.29 20.87
CA VAL A 188 -31.97 -23.49 21.32
C VAL A 188 -32.81 -22.36 20.74
N LYS A 189 -33.69 -22.71 19.80
CA LYS A 189 -34.61 -21.79 19.13
C LYS A 189 -35.61 -21.20 20.13
N ASP A 190 -35.73 -19.88 20.14
CA ASP A 190 -36.76 -19.16 20.91
C ASP A 190 -37.83 -18.58 19.96
N ASN A 191 -37.44 -17.91 18.87
CA ASN A 191 -38.34 -17.29 17.88
C ASN A 191 -37.98 -17.68 16.43
N GLU A 192 -38.96 -17.60 15.53
CA GLU A 192 -38.78 -17.75 14.08
C GLU A 192 -39.57 -16.71 13.32
N PHE A 193 -38.90 -16.02 12.42
CA PHE A 193 -39.50 -15.11 11.46
C PHE A 193 -39.56 -15.80 10.12
N LYS A 194 -40.78 -16.20 9.73
CA LYS A 194 -41.05 -16.80 8.43
C LYS A 194 -41.13 -15.69 7.39
N LEU A 195 -40.35 -15.82 6.32
CA LEU A 195 -40.51 -14.94 5.16
C LEU A 195 -41.65 -15.47 4.28
N GLU A 196 -42.39 -14.56 3.65
CA GLU A 196 -43.43 -14.89 2.66
C GLU A 196 -42.81 -15.38 1.35
N SER A 197 -41.60 -14.90 1.02
CA SER A 197 -40.79 -15.33 -0.12
C SER A 197 -39.68 -16.29 0.37
N SER A 198 -39.58 -17.48 -0.25
CA SER A 198 -38.57 -18.50 0.09
C SER A 198 -37.18 -18.15 -0.43
N GLY A 199 -36.65 -17.02 0.03
CA GLY A 199 -35.41 -16.45 -0.44
C GLY A 199 -34.17 -16.88 0.32
N LYS A 200 -33.01 -16.80 -0.33
CA LYS A 200 -31.71 -16.92 0.35
C LYS A 200 -31.41 -15.59 1.05
N ILE A 201 -31.17 -15.64 2.35
CA ILE A 201 -30.75 -14.47 3.13
C ILE A 201 -29.24 -14.27 2.93
N SER A 202 -28.84 -13.10 2.45
CA SER A 202 -27.44 -12.77 2.15
C SER A 202 -26.71 -12.18 3.35
N SER A 203 -27.36 -11.26 4.08
CA SER A 203 -26.77 -10.51 5.19
C SER A 203 -27.76 -10.31 6.33
N ILE A 204 -27.24 -10.30 7.56
CA ILE A 204 -27.96 -9.97 8.80
C ILE A 204 -27.06 -8.99 9.57
N ILE A 205 -27.63 -7.91 10.09
CA ILE A 205 -26.96 -6.97 10.99
C ILE A 205 -27.88 -6.64 12.17
N GLN A 206 -27.29 -6.34 13.32
CA GLN A 206 -27.98 -5.81 14.48
C GLN A 206 -27.58 -4.34 14.66
N LEU A 207 -28.56 -3.51 15.00
CA LEU A 207 -28.31 -2.11 15.38
C LEU A 207 -27.60 -2.03 16.74
N GLU A 208 -26.60 -1.16 16.85
CA GLU A 208 -25.76 -0.95 18.04
C GLU A 208 -26.51 -0.21 19.16
N GLN A 209 -27.19 0.90 18.84
CA GLN A 209 -27.93 1.70 19.80
C GLN A 209 -29.31 1.08 20.04
N SER A 210 -29.99 0.73 18.95
CA SER A 210 -31.29 0.06 18.98
C SER A 210 -31.14 -1.46 18.96
N SER A 211 -30.51 -2.01 20.01
CA SER A 211 -30.22 -3.45 20.13
C SER A 211 -31.42 -4.41 20.00
N ASP A 212 -32.64 -3.91 20.09
CA ASP A 212 -33.86 -4.70 19.87
C ASP A 212 -34.17 -4.91 18.38
N LEU A 213 -33.50 -4.19 17.46
CA LEU A 213 -33.76 -4.22 16.02
C LEU A 213 -32.68 -4.99 15.25
N ILE A 214 -33.14 -5.81 14.29
CA ILE A 214 -32.30 -6.59 13.37
C ILE A 214 -32.76 -6.28 11.95
N ALA A 215 -31.80 -6.01 11.07
CA ALA A 215 -32.04 -5.85 9.65
C ALA A 215 -31.44 -7.01 8.86
N PHE A 216 -32.14 -7.47 7.82
CA PHE A 216 -31.66 -8.54 6.95
C PHE A 216 -32.15 -8.41 5.52
N VAL A 217 -31.35 -8.92 4.59
CA VAL A 217 -31.64 -8.86 3.16
C VAL A 217 -32.07 -10.24 2.64
N SER A 218 -33.22 -10.27 1.96
CA SER A 218 -33.74 -11.42 1.24
C SER A 218 -33.64 -11.20 -0.27
N ASN A 219 -33.24 -12.24 -1.01
CA ASN A 219 -33.21 -12.27 -2.48
C ASN A 219 -32.43 -11.11 -3.13
N SER A 220 -31.50 -10.49 -2.40
CA SER A 220 -30.75 -9.32 -2.85
C SER A 220 -31.61 -8.14 -3.32
N LYS A 221 -32.86 -8.05 -2.87
CA LYS A 221 -33.80 -6.97 -3.29
C LYS A 221 -34.67 -6.45 -2.16
N GLU A 222 -34.97 -7.27 -1.16
CA GLU A 222 -35.91 -6.92 -0.10
C GLU A 222 -35.15 -6.78 1.22
N LEU A 223 -35.15 -5.57 1.79
CA LEU A 223 -34.68 -5.33 3.15
C LEU A 223 -35.85 -5.51 4.12
N TYR A 224 -35.58 -6.24 5.21
CA TYR A 224 -36.53 -6.42 6.29
C TYR A 224 -35.94 -5.96 7.61
N VAL A 225 -36.72 -5.19 8.38
CA VAL A 225 -36.37 -4.77 9.74
C VAL A 225 -37.32 -5.47 10.71
N VAL A 226 -36.75 -6.11 11.72
CA VAL A 226 -37.47 -6.90 12.74
C VAL A 226 -37.14 -6.38 14.13
N ASP A 227 -38.19 -6.10 14.89
CA ASP A 227 -38.11 -5.87 16.32
C ASP A 227 -38.22 -7.19 17.08
N VAL A 228 -37.11 -7.60 17.69
CA VAL A 228 -36.97 -8.82 18.49
C VAL A 228 -37.85 -8.76 19.74
N SER A 229 -38.13 -7.57 20.27
CA SER A 229 -38.90 -7.37 21.49
C SER A 229 -40.41 -7.46 21.27
N LYS A 230 -40.90 -6.99 20.12
CA LYS A 230 -42.34 -6.93 19.80
C LYS A 230 -42.89 -8.20 19.15
N GLY A 231 -42.02 -9.03 18.55
CA GLY A 231 -42.38 -10.35 18.06
C GLY A 231 -43.28 -10.35 16.80
N ASN A 232 -42.87 -11.17 15.82
CA ASN A 232 -43.65 -11.71 14.70
C ASN A 232 -44.04 -10.81 13.50
N LYS A 233 -43.60 -9.55 13.40
CA LYS A 233 -43.72 -8.81 12.12
C LYS A 233 -42.39 -8.25 11.67
N ALA A 234 -41.88 -8.78 10.57
CA ALA A 234 -40.84 -8.15 9.79
C ALA A 234 -41.49 -7.04 8.96
N ARG A 235 -40.98 -5.82 9.07
CA ARG A 235 -41.38 -4.71 8.21
C ARG A 235 -40.51 -4.77 6.96
N LYS A 236 -41.13 -4.62 5.79
CA LYS A 236 -40.42 -4.59 4.51
C LYS A 236 -40.13 -3.13 4.17
N VAL A 237 -38.86 -2.84 3.91
CA VAL A 237 -38.41 -1.53 3.46
C VAL A 237 -38.31 -1.56 1.93
N PRO A 238 -38.94 -0.62 1.21
CA PRO A 238 -38.82 -0.55 -0.24
C PRO A 238 -37.40 -0.14 -0.63
N CYS A 239 -36.79 -0.89 -1.55
CA CYS A 239 -35.50 -0.57 -2.14
C CYS A 239 -35.64 -0.57 -3.66
N ASP A 240 -35.11 0.47 -4.30
CA ASP A 240 -35.25 0.66 -5.75
C ASP A 240 -34.30 -0.25 -6.56
N HIS A 241 -33.16 -0.61 -5.96
CA HIS A 241 -32.07 -1.34 -6.61
C HIS A 241 -31.68 -2.61 -5.83
N PRO A 242 -31.04 -3.59 -6.51
CA PRO A 242 -30.53 -4.78 -5.84
C PRO A 242 -29.47 -4.42 -4.78
N ILE A 243 -29.57 -5.06 -3.63
CA ILE A 243 -28.75 -4.80 -2.45
C ILE A 243 -27.53 -5.72 -2.48
N ASP A 244 -26.34 -5.11 -2.49
CA ASP A 244 -25.07 -5.83 -2.44
C ASP A 244 -24.65 -6.09 -0.99
N ASN A 245 -24.74 -5.06 -0.14
CA ASN A 245 -24.34 -5.16 1.26
C ASN A 245 -25.13 -4.19 2.14
N ILE A 246 -25.19 -4.51 3.44
CA ILE A 246 -25.78 -3.65 4.47
C ILE A 246 -24.77 -3.45 5.61
N SER A 247 -24.77 -2.27 6.20
CA SER A 247 -23.98 -1.93 7.39
C SER A 247 -24.73 -0.95 8.28
N THR A 248 -24.36 -0.88 9.55
CA THR A 248 -24.86 0.14 10.48
C THR A 248 -23.93 1.35 10.50
N LEU A 249 -24.50 2.53 10.75
CA LEU A 249 -23.77 3.79 10.82
C LEU A 249 -24.37 4.65 11.94
N THR A 250 -23.53 5.10 12.87
CA THR A 250 -23.94 6.06 13.89
C THR A 250 -23.43 7.44 13.52
N PHE A 251 -24.32 8.43 13.46
CA PHE A 251 -24.01 9.81 13.11
C PHE A 251 -24.93 10.76 13.87
N GLU A 252 -24.37 11.79 14.51
CA GLU A 252 -25.10 12.79 15.31
C GLU A 252 -26.03 12.16 16.37
N ASN A 253 -25.57 11.10 17.04
CA ASN A 253 -26.34 10.30 18.01
C ASN A 253 -27.56 9.56 17.45
N LYS A 254 -27.74 9.53 16.13
CA LYS A 254 -28.74 8.69 15.45
C LYS A 254 -28.08 7.48 14.81
N GLU A 255 -28.84 6.42 14.62
CA GLU A 255 -28.38 5.20 13.97
C GLU A 255 -29.12 4.96 12.64
N TYR A 256 -28.34 4.77 11.59
CA TYR A 256 -28.81 4.57 10.23
C TYR A 256 -28.44 3.18 9.72
N ILE A 257 -29.32 2.59 8.93
CA ILE A 257 -28.99 1.44 8.09
C ILE A 257 -28.46 1.98 6.76
N VAL A 258 -27.24 1.59 6.42
CA VAL A 258 -26.61 1.92 5.14
C VAL A 258 -26.80 0.74 4.20
N ILE A 259 -27.50 0.98 3.10
CA ILE A 259 -27.71 0.01 2.03
C ILE A 259 -26.79 0.38 0.88
N LYS A 260 -25.92 -0.55 0.51
CA LYS A 260 -25.11 -0.41 -0.70
C LYS A 260 -25.79 -1.13 -1.87
N THR A 261 -25.99 -0.38 -2.94
CA THR A 261 -26.40 -0.91 -4.25
C THR A 261 -25.29 -0.63 -5.27
N ASN A 262 -25.41 -1.15 -6.48
CA ASN A 262 -24.43 -0.91 -7.54
C ASN A 262 -24.33 0.58 -7.96
N GLU A 263 -25.41 1.34 -7.80
CA GLU A 263 -25.52 2.71 -8.32
C GLU A 263 -25.48 3.76 -7.20
N CYS A 264 -26.01 3.46 -6.03
CA CYS A 264 -26.12 4.42 -4.93
C CYS A 264 -25.98 3.77 -3.55
N ILE A 265 -25.75 4.61 -2.55
CA ILE A 265 -25.81 4.24 -1.14
C ILE A 265 -27.01 4.93 -0.52
N GLN A 266 -27.94 4.15 0.02
CA GLN A 266 -29.14 4.66 0.69
C GLN A 266 -28.97 4.60 2.21
N LEU A 267 -29.29 5.69 2.90
CA LEU A 267 -29.34 5.76 4.36
C LEU A 267 -30.78 5.79 4.83
N ILE A 268 -31.10 4.92 5.78
CA ILE A 268 -32.44 4.78 6.35
C ILE A 268 -32.34 5.05 7.84
N ASP A 269 -33.09 6.05 8.31
CA ASP A 269 -33.27 6.30 9.75
C ASP A 269 -34.28 5.29 10.28
N VAL A 270 -33.88 4.59 11.33
CA VAL A 270 -34.67 3.50 11.91
C VAL A 270 -35.60 4.02 13.03
N GLU A 271 -35.42 5.27 13.47
CA GLU A 271 -36.27 5.89 14.48
C GLU A 271 -37.56 6.49 13.90
N GLU A 272 -37.61 6.78 12.60
CA GLU A 272 -38.82 7.30 11.94
C GLU A 272 -39.83 6.18 11.65
N GLU A 273 -41.09 6.38 12.02
CA GLU A 273 -42.16 5.37 11.88
C GLU A 273 -42.46 4.98 10.42
N GLU A 274 -42.08 5.82 9.46
CA GLU A 274 -42.28 5.58 8.02
C GLU A 274 -41.03 5.01 7.31
N GLU A 275 -39.90 4.78 8.01
CA GLU A 275 -38.65 4.16 7.49
C GLU A 275 -38.37 4.51 6.01
N GLU A 276 -38.53 5.79 5.64
CA GLU A 276 -38.21 6.27 4.31
C GLU A 276 -36.69 6.35 4.13
N VAL A 277 -36.24 6.19 2.89
CA VAL A 277 -34.85 6.52 2.53
C VAL A 277 -34.64 8.02 2.83
N VAL A 278 -33.85 8.31 3.87
CA VAL A 278 -33.61 9.67 4.34
C VAL A 278 -32.69 10.40 3.39
N LYS A 279 -31.58 9.75 3.01
CA LYS A 279 -30.67 10.24 1.99
C LYS A 279 -30.20 9.14 1.07
N SER A 280 -30.12 9.45 -0.22
CA SER A 280 -29.45 8.64 -1.24
C SER A 280 -28.19 9.37 -1.69
N ILE A 281 -27.06 8.70 -1.58
CA ILE A 281 -25.75 9.21 -1.98
C ILE A 281 -25.38 8.53 -3.29
N THR A 282 -25.18 9.36 -4.31
CA THR A 282 -24.73 8.96 -5.65
C THR A 282 -23.39 9.63 -5.93
N ALA A 283 -22.56 9.00 -6.73
CA ALA A 283 -21.31 9.59 -7.17
C ALA A 283 -21.05 9.24 -8.63
N ASN A 284 -20.19 10.02 -9.28
CA ASN A 284 -19.82 9.79 -10.67
C ASN A 284 -19.01 8.48 -10.86
N ASP A 285 -18.39 7.98 -9.78
CA ASP A 285 -17.67 6.70 -9.74
C ASP A 285 -18.28 5.79 -8.67
N THR A 286 -17.94 4.50 -8.73
CA THR A 286 -18.45 3.45 -7.83
C THR A 286 -18.12 3.75 -6.36
N ILE A 287 -19.15 4.13 -5.59
CA ILE A 287 -18.98 4.33 -4.15
C ILE A 287 -18.77 2.97 -3.50
N SER A 288 -17.67 2.85 -2.77
CA SER A 288 -17.36 1.63 -2.04
C SER A 288 -18.16 1.57 -0.75
N GLY A 289 -18.29 2.68 -0.02
CA GLY A 289 -18.97 2.74 1.27
C GLY A 289 -19.15 4.15 1.84
N VAL A 290 -19.87 4.24 2.95
CA VAL A 290 -19.96 5.44 3.79
C VAL A 290 -19.64 5.06 5.22
N ILE A 291 -18.84 5.89 5.90
CA ILE A 291 -18.47 5.70 7.30
C ILE A 291 -18.63 7.03 8.05
N SER A 292 -18.71 6.95 9.37
CA SER A 292 -18.63 8.13 10.22
C SER A 292 -17.30 8.15 10.96
N VAL A 293 -16.69 9.34 11.05
CA VAL A 293 -15.52 9.60 11.88
C VAL A 293 -15.99 10.27 13.17
N ASP A 294 -15.68 9.67 14.31
CA ASP A 294 -16.09 10.10 15.66
C ASP A 294 -17.61 10.27 15.86
N GLY A 295 -18.45 9.76 14.95
CA GLY A 295 -19.90 9.98 14.98
C GLY A 295 -20.32 11.41 14.61
N LEU A 296 -19.39 12.27 14.21
CA LEU A 296 -19.62 13.71 13.98
C LEU A 296 -19.55 14.10 12.51
N ARG A 297 -18.88 13.30 11.67
CA ARG A 297 -18.73 13.59 10.24
C ARG A 297 -18.99 12.35 9.41
N LEU A 298 -19.55 12.54 8.22
CA LEU A 298 -19.77 11.49 7.23
C LEU A 298 -18.69 11.55 6.15
N VAL A 299 -18.15 10.39 5.81
CA VAL A 299 -17.10 10.24 4.81
C VAL A 299 -17.50 9.16 3.82
N GLY A 300 -17.55 9.54 2.55
CA GLY A 300 -17.72 8.62 1.42
C GLY A 300 -16.38 8.02 1.05
N ILE A 301 -16.33 6.70 0.93
CA ILE A 301 -15.16 5.93 0.52
C ILE A 301 -15.39 5.43 -0.91
N PHE A 302 -14.41 5.68 -1.79
CA PHE A 302 -14.45 5.22 -3.17
C PHE A 302 -13.11 4.65 -3.62
N LYS A 303 -13.15 3.89 -4.70
CA LYS A 303 -12.00 3.20 -5.26
C LYS A 303 -11.35 4.07 -6.32
N ARG A 304 -10.09 4.45 -6.14
CA ARG A 304 -9.28 5.16 -7.15
C ARG A 304 -8.19 4.21 -7.67
N GLY A 305 -8.52 3.42 -8.69
CA GLY A 305 -7.62 2.37 -9.19
C GLY A 305 -7.39 1.29 -8.13
N ASN A 306 -6.16 1.18 -7.61
CA ASN A 306 -5.82 0.28 -6.48
C ASN A 306 -5.72 1.02 -5.14
N ASP A 307 -5.99 2.32 -5.11
CA ASP A 307 -5.99 3.12 -3.89
C ASP A 307 -7.40 3.47 -3.43
N LEU A 308 -7.50 3.77 -2.14
CA LEU A 308 -8.71 4.26 -1.52
C LEU A 308 -8.64 5.78 -1.47
N ALA A 309 -9.75 6.43 -1.84
CA ALA A 309 -9.93 7.85 -1.66
C ALA A 309 -11.17 8.09 -0.80
N ALA A 310 -11.13 9.17 -0.03
CA ALA A 310 -12.15 9.57 0.92
C ALA A 310 -12.58 11.00 0.61
N VAL A 311 -13.88 11.28 0.68
CA VAL A 311 -14.45 12.62 0.50
C VAL A 311 -15.45 12.86 1.63
N GLY A 312 -15.39 14.05 2.24
CA GLY A 312 -16.38 14.47 3.23
C GLY A 312 -17.76 14.64 2.59
N ILE A 313 -18.80 14.14 3.24
CA ILE A 313 -20.18 14.30 2.81
C ILE A 313 -20.79 15.44 3.60
N ASP A 314 -21.30 16.45 2.90
CA ASP A 314 -22.08 17.52 3.51
C ASP A 314 -23.49 17.00 3.84
N TRP A 315 -23.72 16.73 5.12
CA TRP A 315 -25.00 16.21 5.61
C TRP A 315 -26.07 17.30 5.75
N GLU A 316 -25.70 18.57 5.84
CA GLU A 316 -26.68 19.65 6.09
C GLU A 316 -27.48 20.05 4.84
N SER A 317 -27.17 19.47 3.68
CA SER A 317 -27.94 19.70 2.46
C SER A 317 -29.42 19.33 2.65
N SER A 318 -30.33 20.19 2.21
CA SER A 318 -31.78 19.95 2.26
C SER A 318 -32.24 18.81 1.33
N ASP A 319 -31.37 18.36 0.44
CA ASP A 319 -31.72 17.42 -0.62
C ASP A 319 -31.65 15.97 -0.12
N LYS A 320 -32.71 15.20 -0.42
CA LYS A 320 -32.75 13.75 -0.21
C LYS A 320 -31.72 13.00 -1.06
N SER A 321 -31.19 13.62 -2.12
CA SER A 321 -30.14 13.05 -2.97
C SER A 321 -28.86 13.90 -2.89
N ILE A 322 -27.76 13.30 -2.45
CA ILE A 322 -26.43 13.93 -2.48
C ILE A 322 -25.68 13.34 -3.68
N VAL A 323 -25.20 14.21 -4.58
CA VAL A 323 -24.31 13.83 -5.66
C VAL A 323 -22.89 14.24 -5.28
N LEU A 324 -22.04 13.26 -5.00
CA LEU A 324 -20.62 13.49 -4.79
C LEU A 324 -19.93 13.62 -6.15
N ASN A 325 -19.54 14.85 -6.48
CA ASN A 325 -18.58 15.09 -7.55
C ASN A 325 -17.21 14.66 -7.05
N ILE A 326 -16.95 13.36 -7.15
CA ILE A 326 -15.57 12.88 -7.19
C ILE A 326 -14.98 13.58 -8.40
N GLU A 327 -13.94 14.39 -8.19
CA GLU A 327 -13.13 14.91 -9.28
C GLU A 327 -12.62 13.71 -10.07
N GLY A 328 -13.40 13.33 -11.07
CA GLY A 328 -12.88 12.58 -12.18
C GLY A 328 -11.75 13.43 -12.70
N THR A 329 -10.58 12.82 -12.84
CA THR A 329 -9.74 13.14 -13.98
C THR A 329 -10.61 12.95 -15.23
N SER A 330 -11.42 13.97 -15.56
CA SER A 330 -11.48 14.43 -16.93
C SER A 330 -10.03 14.49 -17.37
N SER A 331 -9.77 13.83 -18.48
CA SER A 331 -8.52 13.91 -19.20
C SER A 331 -8.21 15.37 -19.52
N ASN A 332 -7.75 16.13 -18.54
CA ASN A 332 -6.82 17.21 -18.75
C ASN A 332 -5.51 16.51 -19.09
N GLN A 333 -5.34 16.22 -20.38
CA GLN A 333 -4.04 15.90 -20.97
C GLN A 333 -3.02 17.04 -20.82
N ASN A 334 -3.23 18.01 -19.93
CA ASN A 334 -2.33 19.14 -19.69
C ASN A 334 -2.32 19.58 -18.22
N GLU A 335 -2.59 18.70 -17.26
CA GLU A 335 -2.08 18.93 -15.90
C GLU A 335 -0.77 18.20 -15.74
N SER A 336 0.28 19.00 -15.85
CA SER A 336 1.64 18.69 -15.45
C SER A 336 1.62 17.67 -14.33
N LEU A 337 2.13 16.46 -14.63
CA LEU A 337 2.90 15.69 -13.66
C LEU A 337 3.55 16.72 -12.75
N SER A 338 3.19 16.76 -11.47
CA SER A 338 4.05 17.42 -10.51
C SER A 338 5.33 16.63 -10.62
N LYS A 339 6.20 17.11 -11.53
CA LYS A 339 7.57 16.69 -11.67
C LYS A 339 8.00 16.77 -10.22
N THR A 340 8.17 15.61 -9.59
CA THR A 340 9.29 15.46 -8.68
C THR A 340 10.40 16.09 -9.50
N LYS A 341 10.79 17.31 -9.14
CA LYS A 341 11.88 18.02 -9.79
C LYS A 341 13.11 17.23 -9.39
N ILE A 342 13.26 16.06 -9.97
CA ILE A 342 14.56 15.48 -10.26
C ILE A 342 15.11 16.50 -11.24
N PHE A 343 15.77 17.49 -10.68
CA PHE A 343 16.66 18.34 -11.43
C PHE A 343 17.79 17.40 -11.85
N VAL A 344 17.59 16.73 -12.99
CA VAL A 344 18.72 16.28 -13.79
C VAL A 344 19.33 17.58 -14.27
N PRO A 345 20.55 17.95 -13.84
CA PRO A 345 21.21 19.10 -14.40
C PRO A 345 21.27 18.86 -15.90
N GLU A 346 20.53 19.68 -16.65
CA GLU A 346 20.72 19.76 -18.08
C GLU A 346 22.18 20.19 -18.27
N ALA A 347 22.97 19.36 -18.93
CA ALA A 347 24.38 19.65 -19.15
C ALA A 347 24.44 20.95 -19.96
N GLU A 348 24.69 22.07 -19.27
CA GLU A 348 24.85 23.35 -19.94
C GLU A 348 26.00 23.19 -20.93
N GLU A 349 25.67 23.29 -22.23
CA GLU A 349 26.62 23.49 -23.31
C GLU A 349 27.22 24.90 -23.15
N THR A 350 28.09 25.05 -22.16
CA THR A 350 28.96 26.20 -22.06
C THR A 350 30.07 26.05 -23.09
N ARG A 351 30.24 27.08 -23.92
CA ARG A 351 31.29 27.15 -24.93
C ARG A 351 32.66 27.05 -24.25
N ASP A 352 33.48 26.07 -24.65
CA ASP A 352 34.85 25.92 -24.18
C ASP A 352 35.66 27.21 -24.48
N ILE A 353 36.39 27.69 -23.47
CA ILE A 353 37.34 28.79 -23.60
C ILE A 353 38.67 28.24 -24.13
N GLU A 354 39.32 28.96 -25.05
CA GLU A 354 40.64 28.58 -25.60
C GLU A 354 41.74 28.62 -24.51
N ALA A 355 42.74 27.74 -24.64
CA ALA A 355 43.73 27.46 -23.59
C ALA A 355 44.52 28.71 -23.10
N ASP A 356 44.79 29.66 -24.01
CA ASP A 356 45.56 30.87 -23.70
C ASP A 356 44.75 31.89 -22.87
N GLU A 357 43.45 32.04 -23.14
CA GLU A 357 42.57 32.94 -22.39
C GLU A 357 42.30 32.40 -20.97
N ALA A 358 42.23 31.08 -20.81
CA ALA A 358 42.12 30.43 -19.51
C ALA A 358 43.41 30.58 -18.69
N LEU A 359 44.58 30.50 -19.33
CA LEU A 359 45.89 30.68 -18.71
C LEU A 359 46.10 32.09 -18.17
N GLU A 360 45.80 33.13 -18.96
CA GLU A 360 45.97 34.53 -18.51
C GLU A 360 45.03 34.88 -17.35
N LYS A 361 43.76 34.44 -17.41
CA LYS A 361 42.79 34.64 -16.33
C LYS A 361 43.19 33.91 -15.05
N LEU A 362 43.66 32.66 -15.15
CA LEU A 362 44.12 31.91 -13.98
C LEU A 362 45.39 32.50 -13.37
N LEU A 363 46.34 32.95 -14.18
CA LEU A 363 47.57 33.58 -13.68
C LEU A 363 47.29 34.93 -13.00
N SER A 364 46.35 35.74 -13.53
CA SER A 364 45.92 36.98 -12.89
C SER A 364 45.26 36.73 -11.53
N ILE A 365 44.38 35.73 -11.43
CA ILE A 365 43.63 35.44 -10.20
C ILE A 365 44.51 34.72 -9.15
N LEU A 366 45.40 33.84 -9.59
CA LEU A 366 46.29 33.08 -8.68
C LEU A 366 47.49 33.90 -8.18
N GLY A 367 47.80 35.02 -8.85
CA GLY A 367 48.85 35.97 -8.47
C GLY A 367 48.44 36.97 -7.38
N GLU A 368 47.15 37.11 -7.08
CA GLU A 368 46.65 38.01 -6.04
C GLU A 368 46.87 37.45 -4.62
N LYS A 369 47.04 38.35 -3.65
CA LYS A 369 47.40 38.02 -2.25
C LYS A 369 46.22 37.41 -1.47
N GLU A 370 44.98 37.67 -1.89
CA GLU A 370 43.76 37.04 -1.39
C GLU A 370 43.05 36.30 -2.54
N ILE A 371 42.74 35.03 -2.32
CA ILE A 371 42.19 34.16 -3.38
C ILE A 371 40.68 34.30 -3.41
N ASN A 372 40.13 34.79 -4.51
CA ASN A 372 38.70 34.64 -4.78
C ASN A 372 38.42 33.19 -5.22
N LYS A 373 38.14 32.32 -4.25
CA LYS A 373 37.88 30.87 -4.45
C LYS A 373 36.75 30.62 -5.47
N GLN A 374 35.76 31.51 -5.54
CA GLN A 374 34.62 31.40 -6.45
C GLN A 374 34.99 31.74 -7.89
N ALA A 375 35.88 32.71 -8.10
CA ALA A 375 36.37 33.06 -9.43
C ALA A 375 37.22 31.93 -10.04
N VAL A 376 38.06 31.28 -9.22
CA VAL A 376 38.85 30.11 -9.65
C VAL A 376 37.92 28.93 -9.99
N ALA A 377 36.91 28.68 -9.14
CA ALA A 377 35.92 27.64 -9.38
C ALA A 377 35.14 27.86 -10.68
N ASN A 378 34.73 29.09 -10.98
CA ASN A 378 33.99 29.41 -12.21
C ASN A 378 34.83 29.19 -13.47
N VAL A 379 36.12 29.56 -13.46
CA VAL A 379 37.02 29.34 -14.61
C VAL A 379 37.29 27.84 -14.83
N CYS A 380 37.48 27.08 -13.75
CA CYS A 380 37.68 25.64 -13.81
C CYS A 380 36.39 24.88 -14.20
N ALA A 381 35.22 25.39 -13.84
CA ALA A 381 33.92 24.84 -14.24
C ALA A 381 33.59 25.11 -15.72
N THR A 382 34.07 26.24 -16.27
CA THR A 382 33.84 26.62 -17.67
C THR A 382 34.77 25.89 -18.64
N THR A 383 35.93 25.41 -18.17
CA THR A 383 36.90 24.66 -18.99
C THR A 383 36.65 23.15 -18.83
N LYS A 384 36.02 22.50 -19.81
CA LYS A 384 35.69 21.06 -19.73
C LYS A 384 36.65 20.18 -20.54
N ASN A 385 37.35 20.75 -21.53
CA ASN A 385 38.25 19.98 -22.41
C ASN A 385 39.53 19.48 -21.69
N ALA A 386 39.74 18.16 -21.72
CA ALA A 386 40.86 17.52 -21.03
C ALA A 386 42.24 17.86 -21.59
N ASP A 387 42.33 18.19 -22.89
CA ASP A 387 43.61 18.50 -23.54
C ASP A 387 44.06 19.95 -23.25
N THR A 388 43.11 20.90 -23.18
CA THR A 388 43.41 22.28 -22.79
C THR A 388 43.80 22.36 -21.30
N ILE A 389 43.11 21.64 -20.42
CA ILE A 389 43.45 21.52 -18.99
C ILE A 389 44.87 20.98 -18.81
N LYS A 390 45.25 19.96 -19.59
CA LYS A 390 46.58 19.37 -19.54
C LYS A 390 47.67 20.34 -19.99
N GLU A 391 47.42 21.12 -21.04
CA GLU A 391 48.34 22.14 -21.52
C GLU A 391 48.49 23.28 -20.50
N VAL A 392 47.38 23.73 -19.93
CA VAL A 392 47.35 24.75 -18.86
C VAL A 392 48.14 24.29 -17.64
N VAL A 393 47.88 23.08 -17.13
CA VAL A 393 48.59 22.52 -15.97
C VAL A 393 50.08 22.31 -16.25
N LYS A 394 50.44 21.89 -17.47
CA LYS A 394 51.85 21.78 -17.87
C LYS A 394 52.52 23.14 -17.93
N ASN A 395 51.90 24.13 -18.55
CA ASN A 395 52.44 25.49 -18.67
C ASN A 395 52.57 26.18 -17.31
N LEU A 396 51.63 25.92 -16.38
CA LEU A 396 51.75 26.36 -14.98
C LEU A 396 52.90 25.66 -14.23
N ALA A 397 53.26 24.43 -14.63
CA ALA A 397 54.36 23.66 -14.04
C ALA A 397 55.73 23.97 -14.67
N THR A 398 55.77 24.35 -15.96
CA THR A 398 57.01 24.60 -16.73
C THR A 398 57.33 26.07 -16.94
N GLY A 399 56.38 26.98 -16.74
CA GLY A 399 56.54 28.41 -16.97
C GLY A 399 57.54 29.08 -16.02
N GLU A 400 58.32 30.03 -16.55
CA GLU A 400 59.38 30.78 -15.86
C GLU A 400 58.89 31.64 -14.67
N ASN A 401 57.58 31.72 -14.45
CA ASN A 401 56.97 32.32 -13.27
C ASN A 401 56.80 31.28 -12.16
N LYS A 402 57.89 31.00 -11.43
CA LYS A 402 57.83 30.41 -10.08
C LYS A 402 57.16 31.38 -9.10
N VAL A 403 55.86 31.63 -9.27
CA VAL A 403 55.04 32.16 -8.17
C VAL A 403 54.78 30.99 -7.25
N SER A 404 55.73 30.81 -6.32
CA SER A 404 55.74 29.73 -5.35
C SER A 404 54.39 29.62 -4.65
N GLY A 405 53.64 28.55 -4.92
CA GLY A 405 52.37 28.25 -4.25
C GLY A 405 51.10 28.40 -5.09
N CYS A 406 51.13 28.80 -6.37
CA CYS A 406 49.91 28.85 -7.20
C CYS A 406 49.28 27.47 -7.43
N ILE A 407 50.09 26.43 -7.65
CA ILE A 407 49.61 25.05 -7.83
C ILE A 407 49.07 24.47 -6.52
N GLU A 408 49.71 24.77 -5.38
CA GLU A 408 49.25 24.35 -4.05
C GLU A 408 47.90 24.98 -3.72
N LYS A 409 47.73 26.28 -4.05
CA LYS A 409 46.46 27.00 -3.92
C LYS A 409 45.38 26.42 -4.85
N LEU A 410 45.72 26.08 -6.09
CA LEU A 410 44.80 25.45 -7.04
C LEU A 410 44.39 24.05 -6.57
N TYR A 411 45.33 23.27 -6.05
CA TYR A 411 45.07 21.97 -5.45
C TYR A 411 44.14 22.07 -4.24
N ALA A 412 44.37 23.04 -3.35
CA ALA A 412 43.51 23.26 -2.18
C ALA A 412 42.07 23.62 -2.58
N VAL A 413 41.88 24.49 -3.59
CA VAL A 413 40.54 24.86 -4.10
C VAL A 413 39.88 23.68 -4.81
N ALA A 414 40.60 22.99 -5.70
CA ALA A 414 40.07 21.81 -6.39
C ALA A 414 39.68 20.69 -5.41
N ASN A 415 40.49 20.47 -4.37
CA ASN A 415 40.20 19.47 -3.35
C ASN A 415 39.00 19.86 -2.48
N GLU A 416 38.88 21.14 -2.10
CA GLU A 416 37.74 21.63 -1.31
C GLU A 416 36.42 21.50 -2.10
N GLU A 417 36.43 21.79 -3.40
CA GLU A 417 35.23 21.70 -4.26
C GLU A 417 34.86 20.25 -4.58
N VAL A 418 35.82 19.38 -4.87
CA VAL A 418 35.56 17.93 -5.06
C VAL A 418 35.09 17.27 -3.76
N ALA A 419 35.55 17.76 -2.60
CA ALA A 419 35.08 17.27 -1.29
C ALA A 419 33.65 17.74 -0.94
N LYS A 420 33.19 18.88 -1.46
CA LYS A 420 31.82 19.37 -1.25
C LYS A 420 30.82 18.69 -2.19
N ASP A 421 31.19 18.46 -3.44
CA ASP A 421 30.31 17.88 -4.43
C ASP A 421 31.07 16.99 -5.43
N ALA A 422 31.06 15.67 -5.16
CA ALA A 422 31.67 14.68 -6.04
C ALA A 422 30.86 14.41 -7.32
N SER A 423 29.61 14.91 -7.41
CA SER A 423 28.67 14.61 -8.51
C SER A 423 28.57 15.73 -9.54
N SER A 424 28.86 16.97 -9.15
CA SER A 424 28.61 18.17 -9.97
C SER A 424 29.78 18.61 -10.87
N SER A 425 30.94 17.94 -10.84
CA SER A 425 32.06 18.42 -11.66
C SER A 425 33.00 17.35 -12.17
N GLU A 426 32.60 16.77 -13.29
CA GLU A 426 33.49 16.04 -14.19
C GLU A 426 34.76 16.87 -14.51
N SER A 427 34.60 18.19 -14.69
CA SER A 427 35.71 19.13 -14.94
C SER A 427 36.71 19.17 -13.78
N PHE A 428 36.27 19.37 -12.53
CA PHE A 428 37.18 19.44 -11.38
C PHE A 428 37.90 18.10 -11.14
N GLY A 429 37.24 16.97 -11.43
CA GLY A 429 37.89 15.65 -11.41
C GLY A 429 39.03 15.54 -12.43
N ILE A 430 38.85 16.09 -13.64
CA ILE A 430 39.89 16.13 -14.68
C ILE A 430 41.05 17.06 -14.29
N TRP A 431 40.75 18.24 -13.73
CA TRP A 431 41.77 19.15 -13.17
C TRP A 431 42.60 18.48 -12.08
N LEU A 432 41.94 17.85 -11.10
CA LEU A 432 42.60 17.18 -9.99
C LEU A 432 43.47 15.99 -10.47
N LYS A 433 42.99 15.22 -11.45
CA LYS A 433 43.74 14.13 -12.08
C LYS A 433 45.05 14.62 -12.69
N TRP A 434 45.01 15.72 -13.46
CA TRP A 434 46.21 16.25 -14.10
C TRP A 434 47.16 16.92 -13.09
N ILE A 435 46.66 17.63 -12.08
CA ILE A 435 47.47 18.22 -10.99
C ILE A 435 48.20 17.12 -10.20
N LEU A 436 47.52 16.04 -9.83
CA LEU A 436 48.14 14.91 -9.12
C LEU A 436 49.16 14.18 -9.99
N LEU A 437 48.93 14.06 -11.30
CA LEU A 437 49.84 13.39 -12.21
C LEU A 437 51.11 14.20 -12.51
N THR A 438 51.03 15.54 -12.55
CA THR A 438 52.18 16.41 -12.83
C THR A 438 52.91 16.88 -11.57
N TYR A 439 52.18 17.15 -10.48
CA TYR A 439 52.71 17.76 -9.25
C TYR A 439 52.56 16.89 -7.99
N GLY A 440 52.07 15.64 -8.12
CA GLY A 440 51.91 14.72 -6.99
C GLY A 440 53.19 14.44 -6.20
N GLY A 441 54.37 14.51 -6.85
CA GLY A 441 55.66 14.35 -6.19
C GLY A 441 56.07 15.50 -5.26
N ALA A 442 55.56 16.72 -5.49
CA ALA A 442 55.78 17.87 -4.62
C ALA A 442 54.76 17.92 -3.48
N ILE A 443 53.49 17.63 -3.79
CA ILE A 443 52.39 17.49 -2.81
C ILE A 443 52.72 16.41 -1.77
N ALA A 444 53.27 15.27 -2.19
CA ALA A 444 53.65 14.17 -1.28
C ALA A 444 54.78 14.54 -0.29
N LYS A 445 55.58 15.57 -0.57
CA LYS A 445 56.66 16.04 0.32
C LYS A 445 56.18 17.08 1.35
N GLN A 446 54.98 17.64 1.17
CA GLN A 446 54.44 18.68 2.04
C GLN A 446 53.53 18.08 3.12
N SER A 447 53.98 18.13 4.37
CA SER A 447 53.26 17.54 5.52
C SER A 447 51.88 18.16 5.78
N ASN A 448 51.63 19.40 5.34
CA ASN A 448 50.37 20.12 5.60
C ASN A 448 49.22 19.68 4.67
N GLU A 449 49.51 18.94 3.59
CA GLU A 449 48.51 18.54 2.59
C GLU A 449 48.07 17.06 2.73
N LEU A 450 48.69 16.33 3.67
CA LEU A 450 48.36 14.92 3.93
C LEU A 450 46.94 14.74 4.48
N ASP A 451 46.44 15.67 5.29
CA ASP A 451 45.08 15.60 5.82
C ASP A 451 44.03 15.89 4.74
N ASN A 452 44.35 16.78 3.79
CA ASN A 452 43.55 17.06 2.61
C ASN A 452 43.46 15.83 1.68
N LEU A 453 44.58 15.13 1.51
CA LEU A 453 44.65 13.89 0.73
C LEU A 453 43.87 12.73 1.40
N ARG A 454 43.94 12.62 2.74
CA ARG A 454 43.14 11.65 3.50
C ARG A 454 41.65 11.92 3.39
N ASN A 455 41.24 13.19 3.45
CA ASN A 455 39.84 13.56 3.27
C ASN A 455 39.34 13.19 1.86
N LEU A 456 40.12 13.52 0.83
CA LEU A 456 39.83 13.13 -0.56
C LEU A 456 39.70 11.62 -0.72
N GLN A 457 40.65 10.85 -0.17
CA GLN A 457 40.61 9.39 -0.21
C GLN A 457 39.34 8.83 0.46
N ASN A 458 38.95 9.38 1.61
CA ASN A 458 37.76 8.96 2.32
C ASN A 458 36.48 9.25 1.51
N GLN A 459 36.39 10.42 0.90
CA GLN A 459 35.23 10.80 0.06
C GLN A 459 35.13 9.94 -1.21
N LEU A 460 36.24 9.76 -1.93
CA LEU A 460 36.28 8.87 -3.10
C LEU A 460 35.95 7.42 -2.73
N SER A 461 36.43 6.93 -1.58
CA SER A 461 36.11 5.60 -1.08
C SER A 461 34.63 5.45 -0.70
N GLN A 462 33.99 6.51 -0.19
CA GLN A 462 32.55 6.52 0.06
C GLN A 462 31.76 6.48 -1.25
N GLY A 463 32.19 7.23 -2.28
CA GLY A 463 31.61 7.14 -3.63
C GLY A 463 31.73 5.75 -4.24
N LEU A 464 32.90 5.11 -4.12
CA LEU A 464 33.12 3.74 -4.61
C LEU A 464 32.26 2.69 -3.90
N LYS A 465 31.90 2.90 -2.62
CA LYS A 465 30.98 1.99 -1.90
C LYS A 465 29.54 2.08 -2.42
N ILE A 466 29.16 3.23 -2.98
CA ILE A 466 27.80 3.48 -3.50
C ILE A 466 27.68 2.99 -4.97
N LEU A 467 28.80 2.91 -5.70
CA LEU A 467 28.84 2.51 -7.11
C LEU A 467 28.15 1.16 -7.41
N PRO A 468 28.36 0.06 -6.66
CA PRO A 468 27.68 -1.21 -6.92
C PRO A 468 26.15 -1.09 -6.78
N ASN A 469 25.67 -0.29 -5.84
CA ASN A 469 24.24 -0.05 -5.65
C ASN A 469 23.67 0.78 -6.80
N LEU A 470 24.41 1.76 -7.31
CA LEU A 470 24.00 2.54 -8.48
C LEU A 470 23.97 1.69 -9.75
N ILE A 471 24.96 0.81 -9.96
CA ILE A 471 24.95 -0.14 -11.09
C ILE A 471 23.74 -1.08 -11.00
N ALA A 472 23.42 -1.57 -9.82
CA ALA A 472 22.23 -2.41 -9.62
C ALA A 472 20.93 -1.65 -9.93
N ILE A 473 20.83 -0.38 -9.54
CA ILE A 473 19.68 0.48 -9.85
C ILE A 473 19.62 0.79 -11.36
N GLN A 474 20.75 1.09 -11.99
CA GLN A 474 20.85 1.29 -13.44
C GLN A 474 20.38 0.04 -14.20
N GLY A 475 20.80 -1.15 -13.78
CA GLY A 475 20.34 -2.41 -14.38
C GLY A 475 18.83 -2.62 -14.24
N ARG A 476 18.26 -2.31 -13.07
CA ARG A 476 16.80 -2.37 -12.85
C ARG A 476 16.04 -1.34 -13.69
N LEU A 477 16.54 -0.11 -13.79
CA LEU A 477 15.95 0.94 -14.62
C LEU A 477 16.03 0.61 -16.10
N GLN A 478 17.15 0.08 -16.58
CA GLN A 478 17.30 -0.36 -17.97
C GLN A 478 16.33 -1.50 -18.28
N LEU A 479 16.16 -2.46 -17.37
CA LEU A 479 15.18 -3.54 -17.51
C LEU A 479 13.75 -2.99 -17.55
N LEU A 480 13.39 -2.03 -16.69
CA LEU A 480 12.09 -1.37 -16.72
C LEU A 480 11.87 -0.57 -18.01
N LYS A 481 12.90 0.11 -18.52
CA LYS A 481 12.84 0.84 -19.79
C LYS A 481 12.59 -0.12 -20.96
N LEU A 482 13.32 -1.22 -21.03
CA LEU A 482 13.14 -2.26 -22.05
C LEU A 482 11.72 -2.88 -21.96
N GLN A 483 11.21 -3.14 -20.76
CA GLN A 483 9.85 -3.63 -20.57
C GLN A 483 8.78 -2.62 -21.01
N ALA A 484 9.01 -1.33 -20.78
CA ALA A 484 8.12 -0.27 -21.23
C ALA A 484 8.11 -0.16 -22.77
N GLU A 485 9.30 -0.18 -23.39
CA GLU A 485 9.47 -0.15 -24.84
C GLU A 485 8.83 -1.38 -25.53
N VAL A 486 8.94 -2.57 -24.93
CA VAL A 486 8.25 -3.78 -25.42
C VAL A 486 6.72 -3.61 -25.36
N ARG A 487 6.18 -3.03 -24.28
CA ARG A 487 4.72 -2.77 -24.19
C ARG A 487 4.27 -1.73 -25.20
N GLU A 488 5.06 -0.68 -25.39
CA GLU A 488 4.77 0.38 -26.36
C GLU A 488 4.78 -0.16 -27.80
N ASN A 489 5.75 -1.02 -28.13
CA ASN A 489 5.83 -1.69 -29.43
C ASN A 489 4.71 -2.74 -29.63
N GLN A 490 4.30 -3.46 -28.59
CA GLN A 490 3.18 -4.41 -28.66
C GLN A 490 1.83 -3.71 -28.85
N ILE A 491 1.62 -2.55 -28.21
CA ILE A 491 0.41 -1.74 -28.39
C ILE A 491 0.41 -1.10 -29.78
N SER A 492 1.56 -0.58 -30.23
CA SER A 492 1.69 0.02 -31.57
C SER A 492 1.51 -0.99 -32.71
N ASN A 493 1.89 -2.26 -32.50
CA ASN A 493 1.64 -3.34 -33.48
C ASN A 493 0.19 -3.87 -33.45
N GLN A 494 -0.57 -3.64 -32.38
CA GLN A 494 -2.00 -4.02 -32.32
C GLN A 494 -2.93 -2.98 -32.97
N ASP A 495 -2.58 -1.70 -32.95
CA ASP A 495 -3.37 -0.65 -33.60
C ASP A 495 -3.12 -0.52 -35.13
N GLY A 496 -2.21 -1.33 -35.69
CA GLY A 496 -1.83 -1.33 -37.11
C GLY A 496 -2.41 -2.44 -37.98
N GLU A 497 -2.99 -3.51 -37.42
CA GLU A 497 -3.51 -4.65 -38.20
C GLU A 497 -5.03 -4.76 -38.14
N SER A 498 -5.68 -3.80 -38.79
CA SER A 498 -6.97 -4.03 -39.45
C SER A 498 -6.78 -3.97 -40.97
N ASN A 499 -6.04 -4.94 -41.52
CA ASN A 499 -6.42 -5.66 -42.75
C ASN A 499 -5.31 -6.63 -43.18
N GLU A 500 -5.74 -7.86 -43.42
CA GLU A 500 -5.09 -8.86 -44.30
C GLU A 500 -3.69 -9.33 -43.86
N ASN A 501 -3.63 -10.37 -43.02
CA ASN A 501 -3.18 -11.71 -43.45
C ASN A 501 -3.31 -12.71 -42.29
N LYS A 502 -4.06 -13.79 -42.55
CA LYS A 502 -3.87 -15.05 -41.84
C LYS A 502 -2.54 -15.66 -42.30
N ASP A 503 -1.91 -16.39 -41.40
CA ASP A 503 -0.69 -17.21 -41.58
C ASP A 503 0.62 -16.51 -41.19
N GLN A 504 0.90 -16.51 -39.88
CA GLN A 504 2.21 -16.82 -39.29
C GLN A 504 2.05 -16.94 -37.75
N GLU A 505 1.42 -18.04 -37.33
CA GLU A 505 1.82 -18.68 -36.07
C GLU A 505 3.19 -19.33 -36.31
N GLU A 506 4.03 -19.38 -35.26
CA GLU A 506 5.40 -19.92 -35.18
C GLU A 506 6.54 -18.91 -35.44
N ASP A 507 6.99 -18.24 -34.36
CA ASP A 507 8.30 -18.50 -33.75
C ASP A 507 8.57 -17.47 -32.63
N ILE A 508 8.02 -17.71 -31.44
CA ILE A 508 8.38 -16.98 -30.21
C ILE A 508 8.96 -17.99 -29.25
N ILE A 509 10.27 -18.18 -29.35
CA ILE A 509 11.07 -18.97 -28.39
C ILE A 509 11.12 -18.18 -27.07
N TYR A 510 10.29 -18.59 -26.11
CA TYR A 510 10.45 -18.22 -24.70
C TYR A 510 11.69 -18.92 -24.13
N ALA A 511 12.83 -18.24 -24.18
CA ALA A 511 14.01 -18.66 -23.43
C ALA A 511 13.81 -18.33 -21.93
N ASN A 512 13.07 -19.19 -21.23
CA ASN A 512 13.16 -19.26 -19.77
C ASN A 512 14.55 -19.76 -19.40
N GLY A 513 15.39 -18.86 -18.88
CA GLY A 513 16.67 -19.23 -18.29
C GLY A 513 16.46 -19.86 -16.91
N GLU A 514 16.30 -21.18 -16.85
CA GLU A 514 16.61 -21.98 -15.67
C GLU A 514 16.73 -23.49 -16.03
N GLY A 515 17.95 -24.03 -15.93
CA GLY A 515 18.23 -25.41 -15.51
C GLY A 515 18.18 -26.55 -16.54
N ASP A 516 19.19 -26.66 -17.41
CA ASP A 516 19.53 -27.96 -18.02
C ASP A 516 20.44 -28.76 -17.08
N ASP A 517 19.83 -29.65 -16.30
CA ASP A 517 20.50 -30.77 -15.67
C ASP A 517 20.98 -31.73 -16.77
N ILE A 518 22.30 -31.83 -16.92
CA ILE A 518 22.97 -32.71 -17.87
C ILE A 518 22.72 -34.17 -17.45
N ILE A 519 21.76 -34.83 -18.10
CA ILE A 519 21.59 -36.29 -18.04
C ILE A 519 22.56 -36.91 -19.06
N PHE A 520 23.71 -37.40 -18.58
CA PHE A 520 24.58 -38.28 -19.34
C PHE A 520 23.87 -39.62 -19.58
N THR A 521 23.60 -39.96 -20.85
CA THR A 521 23.27 -41.32 -21.28
C THR A 521 24.37 -41.82 -22.21
N GLU A 522 25.03 -42.90 -21.80
CA GLU A 522 26.09 -43.58 -22.56
C GLU A 522 25.53 -44.17 -23.87
N PRO A 523 26.29 -44.16 -24.98
CA PRO A 523 25.85 -44.76 -26.23
C PRO A 523 26.03 -46.29 -26.15
N THR A 524 24.95 -47.04 -26.37
CA THR A 524 25.01 -48.48 -26.61
C THR A 524 25.22 -48.74 -28.09
N GLU A 525 26.15 -49.65 -28.35
CA GLU A 525 26.67 -50.07 -29.66
C GLU A 525 25.58 -50.56 -30.61
N GLU A 526 25.58 -50.03 -31.84
CA GLU A 526 24.81 -50.58 -32.96
C GLU A 526 25.39 -51.94 -33.39
N VAL A 527 24.53 -52.96 -33.38
CA VAL A 527 24.77 -54.26 -34.00
C VAL A 527 24.53 -54.14 -35.50
N ILE A 528 25.61 -54.33 -36.26
CA ILE A 528 25.62 -54.49 -37.72
C ILE A 528 24.98 -55.83 -38.09
N GLN A 529 24.00 -55.83 -39.00
CA GLN A 529 23.70 -56.97 -39.87
C GLN A 529 23.13 -56.51 -41.23
N ASP A 530 24.03 -56.53 -42.22
CA ASP A 530 23.91 -56.96 -43.62
C ASP A 530 22.56 -56.87 -44.35
N ILE A 531 22.54 -56.09 -45.45
CA ILE A 531 21.97 -56.51 -46.73
C ILE A 531 22.92 -56.08 -47.87
N GLU A 532 23.20 -57.07 -48.73
CA GLU A 532 24.08 -57.15 -49.89
C GLU A 532 23.79 -56.13 -51.01
N ASP A 533 24.83 -55.73 -51.75
CA ASP A 533 24.87 -55.86 -53.22
C ASP A 533 26.29 -55.55 -53.78
N ILE A 534 26.75 -56.45 -54.68
CA ILE A 534 27.93 -56.45 -55.58
C ILE A 534 29.21 -57.13 -55.09
#